data_AF-A0A924YDQ4-F1
#
_entry.id   AF-A0A924YDQ4-F1
#
_cell.length_a   1.000
_cell.length_b   1.000
_cell.length_c   1.000
_cell.angle_alpha   90.00
_cell.angle_beta   90.00
_cell.angle_gamma   90.00
#
_symmetry.space_group_name_H-M   'P 1'
#
loop_
_entity.id
_entity.type
_entity.pdbx_description
1 polymer ?
#
loop_
_entity_poly.entity_id
_entity_poly.type
_entity_poly.pdbx_seq_one_letter_code
_entity_poly.pdbx_strand_id
1 'polypeptide(L)'
;MYNWHELMDDLIMGTQGSAAPHDEFPGLTAEAALLKQMALAGAARRAGFVAASVKKMPNVEIEPAPPETLRACSRYAISWLKRANAFDKTHRVFTPIWFLTIAAKHRRVLHPALPYVMGLTMGHSELAPYIVPVLGARGRWLVERSEGHAVLKQAELWTGDQAPLMRPEIPKYPNWIEFHEQMMEGLADE
;
A
#
# COMPACT_ATOMS: atom_id res chain seq x y z
N MET A 1 4.84 19.72 -1.52
CA MET A 1 4.48 18.38 -2.04
C MET A 1 4.17 17.56 -0.81
N TYR A 2 2.89 17.41 -0.47
CA TYR A 2 2.46 17.02 0.88
C TYR A 2 2.39 15.49 1.03
N ASN A 3 3.09 14.95 2.03
CA ASN A 3 3.05 13.56 2.49
C ASN A 3 1.65 13.21 3.01
N TRP A 4 1.21 11.95 2.97
CA TRP A 4 -0.07 11.51 3.54
C TRP A 4 -0.16 11.74 5.07
N HIS A 5 0.96 11.73 5.78
CA HIS A 5 0.99 12.23 7.16
C HIS A 5 0.81 13.74 7.23
N GLU A 6 1.42 14.51 6.33
CA GLU A 6 1.21 15.96 6.27
C GLU A 6 -0.19 16.35 5.78
N LEU A 7 -0.88 15.50 5.02
CA LEU A 7 -2.27 15.71 4.59
C LEU A 7 -3.27 15.31 5.68
N MET A 8 -2.94 14.35 6.55
CA MET A 8 -3.71 14.05 7.75
C MET A 8 -3.44 15.09 8.84
N ASP A 9 -2.19 15.52 8.98
CA ASP A 9 -1.81 16.66 9.81
C ASP A 9 -2.42 17.95 9.26
N ASP A 10 -2.53 18.18 7.94
CA ASP A 10 -3.27 19.30 7.35
C ASP A 10 -4.79 19.10 7.39
N LEU A 11 -5.31 17.89 7.64
CA LEU A 11 -6.74 17.70 7.91
C LEU A 11 -7.06 17.97 9.39
N ILE A 12 -6.10 17.67 10.27
CA ILE A 12 -6.15 17.89 11.72
C ILE A 12 -5.73 19.32 12.09
N MET A 13 -4.83 19.94 11.31
CA MET A 13 -4.30 21.30 11.43
C MET A 13 -4.88 22.26 10.38
N GLY A 14 -5.54 21.80 9.32
CA GLY A 14 -6.24 22.66 8.34
C GLY A 14 -7.46 23.36 8.92
N THR A 15 -7.80 23.07 10.17
CA THR A 15 -8.65 23.88 11.03
C THR A 15 -7.85 24.94 11.82
N GLN A 16 -6.66 25.34 11.38
CA GLN A 16 -5.87 26.44 11.99
C GLN A 16 -5.95 27.76 11.22
N GLY A 17 -6.85 27.88 10.23
CA GLY A 17 -7.21 29.17 9.61
C GLY A 17 -8.49 29.81 10.17
N SER A 18 -9.23 29.10 11.01
CA SER A 18 -10.35 29.65 11.77
C SER A 18 -10.09 29.23 13.21
N ALA A 19 -10.27 30.16 14.15
CA ALA A 19 -10.27 29.88 15.57
C ALA A 19 -10.86 28.49 15.84
N ALA A 20 -10.14 27.65 16.60
CA ALA A 20 -10.62 26.34 17.02
C ALA A 20 -12.12 26.44 17.31
N PRO A 21 -12.99 25.63 16.67
CA PRO A 21 -14.40 25.69 16.97
C PRO A 21 -14.58 24.97 18.31
N HIS A 22 -14.21 25.64 19.39
CA HIS A 22 -14.64 25.30 20.75
C HIS A 22 -16.17 25.29 20.86
N ASP A 23 -16.88 25.77 19.82
CA ASP A 23 -18.34 25.90 19.75
C ASP A 23 -19.06 25.03 18.69
N GLU A 24 -18.40 24.15 17.92
CA GLU A 24 -19.15 23.29 16.97
C GLU A 24 -20.00 22.22 17.68
N PHE A 25 -19.63 21.87 18.91
CA PHE A 25 -20.40 20.98 19.78
C PHE A 25 -20.39 21.48 21.22
N PRO A 26 -21.18 22.53 21.54
CA PRO A 26 -21.17 23.13 22.86
C PRO A 26 -21.60 22.09 23.91
N GLY A 27 -20.81 22.01 25.00
CA GLY A 27 -21.07 21.10 26.13
C GLY A 27 -20.49 19.69 26.02
N LEU A 28 -19.73 19.36 24.97
CA LEU A 28 -19.00 18.09 24.90
C LEU A 28 -17.55 18.22 25.41
N THR A 29 -17.06 17.17 26.05
CA THR A 29 -15.62 17.03 26.32
C THR A 29 -14.86 16.88 25.00
N ALA A 30 -13.57 17.23 24.99
CA ALA A 30 -12.73 17.13 23.79
C ALA A 30 -12.76 15.72 23.16
N GLU A 31 -12.72 14.68 23.99
CA GLU A 31 -12.82 13.28 23.54
C GLU A 31 -14.19 12.96 22.92
N ALA A 32 -15.29 13.42 23.54
CA ALA A 32 -16.64 13.21 23.00
C ALA A 32 -16.87 13.97 21.69
N ALA A 33 -16.28 15.17 21.54
CA ALA A 33 -16.29 15.92 20.29
C ALA A 33 -15.53 15.18 19.19
N LEU A 34 -14.36 14.60 19.51
CA LEU A 34 -13.55 13.82 18.57
C LEU A 34 -14.28 12.54 18.10
N LEU A 35 -14.87 11.79 19.04
CA LEU A 35 -15.67 10.62 18.72
C LEU A 35 -16.88 10.96 17.84
N LYS A 36 -17.53 12.09 18.10
CA LYS A 36 -18.67 12.57 17.31
C LYS A 36 -18.25 12.96 15.89
N GLN A 37 -17.11 13.64 15.73
CA GLN A 37 -16.54 13.94 14.42
C GLN A 37 -16.20 12.67 13.63
N MET A 38 -15.59 11.67 14.28
CA MET A 38 -15.30 10.38 13.64
C MET A 38 -16.58 9.63 13.22
N ALA A 39 -17.62 9.65 14.05
CA ALA A 39 -18.91 9.06 13.72
C ALA A 39 -19.57 9.76 12.51
N LEU A 40 -19.49 11.10 12.46
CA LEU A 40 -20.01 11.91 11.36
C LEU A 40 -19.25 11.64 10.06
N ALA A 41 -17.93 11.56 10.12
CA ALA A 41 -17.09 11.19 8.97
C ALA A 41 -17.41 9.77 8.46
N GLY A 42 -17.60 8.81 9.37
CA GLY A 42 -18.00 7.44 9.02
C GLY A 42 -19.38 7.36 8.37
N ALA A 43 -20.35 8.14 8.88
CA ALA A 43 -21.69 8.23 8.32
C ALA A 43 -21.71 8.91 6.95
N ALA A 44 -21.00 10.03 6.80
CA ALA A 44 -20.85 10.76 5.53
C ALA A 44 -20.25 9.86 4.45
N ARG A 45 -19.19 9.11 4.77
CA ARG A 45 -18.57 8.15 3.85
C ARG A 45 -19.55 7.06 3.38
N ARG A 46 -20.36 6.51 4.29
CA ARG A 46 -21.38 5.50 3.94
C ARG A 46 -22.52 6.07 3.11
N ALA A 47 -22.87 7.32 3.32
CA ALA A 47 -23.87 8.05 2.54
C ALA A 47 -23.34 8.54 1.18
N GLY A 48 -22.09 8.22 0.83
CA GLY A 48 -21.48 8.63 -0.44
C GLY A 48 -21.08 10.11 -0.48
N PHE A 49 -21.05 10.80 0.66
CA PHE A 49 -20.53 12.16 0.72
C PHE A 49 -19.03 12.12 0.48
N VAL A 50 -18.63 12.76 -0.62
CA VAL A 50 -17.23 12.97 -0.97
C VAL A 50 -16.78 14.29 -0.34
N ALA A 51 -15.65 14.25 0.39
CA ALA A 51 -15.11 15.42 1.09
C ALA A 51 -14.94 16.62 0.13
N ALA A 52 -15.17 17.84 0.64
CA ALA A 52 -15.09 19.07 -0.16
C ALA A 52 -13.69 19.29 -0.80
N SER A 53 -12.64 18.71 -0.21
CA SER A 53 -11.28 18.67 -0.79
C SER A 53 -11.25 17.91 -2.12
N VAL A 54 -12.05 16.85 -2.28
CA VAL A 54 -12.18 16.10 -3.54
C VAL A 54 -13.00 16.88 -4.57
N LYS A 55 -13.98 17.69 -4.13
CA LYS A 55 -14.70 18.62 -5.03
C LYS A 55 -13.82 19.76 -5.55
N LYS A 56 -12.74 20.11 -4.84
CA LYS A 56 -11.75 21.11 -5.24
C LYS A 56 -10.61 20.54 -6.08
N MET A 57 -10.52 19.21 -6.24
CA MET A 57 -9.62 18.69 -7.28
C MET A 57 -10.14 19.19 -8.63
N PRO A 58 -9.26 19.69 -9.51
CA PRO A 58 -9.66 20.04 -10.86
C PRO A 58 -10.42 18.85 -11.43
N ASN A 59 -11.46 19.14 -12.21
CA ASN A 59 -12.34 18.16 -12.87
C ASN A 59 -11.57 17.43 -13.98
N VAL A 60 -10.41 16.88 -13.62
CA VAL A 60 -9.61 16.00 -14.44
C VAL A 60 -10.45 14.75 -14.53
N GLU A 61 -10.87 14.46 -15.75
CA GLU A 61 -11.51 13.20 -16.08
C GLU A 61 -10.52 12.10 -15.71
N ILE A 62 -10.69 11.52 -14.51
CA ILE A 62 -9.81 10.47 -14.04
C ILE A 62 -10.16 9.24 -14.86
N GLU A 63 -9.35 8.96 -15.87
CA GLU A 63 -9.49 7.74 -16.65
C GLU A 63 -9.54 6.53 -15.71
N PRO A 64 -10.54 5.65 -15.84
CA PRO A 64 -10.69 4.51 -14.95
C PRO A 64 -9.48 3.59 -15.03
N ALA A 65 -9.20 2.90 -13.92
CA ALA A 65 -8.11 1.92 -13.89
C ALA A 65 -8.35 0.81 -14.93
N PRO A 66 -7.32 0.43 -15.72
CA PRO A 66 -7.43 -0.64 -16.69
C PRO A 66 -7.90 -1.97 -16.06
N PRO A 67 -8.54 -2.85 -16.86
CA PRO A 67 -8.90 -4.18 -16.39
C PRO A 67 -7.66 -5.01 -16.04
N GLU A 68 -7.79 -5.84 -15.01
CA GLU A 68 -6.70 -6.71 -14.57
C GLU A 68 -6.60 -7.96 -15.43
N THR A 69 -5.40 -8.27 -15.91
CA THR A 69 -5.12 -9.47 -16.71
C THR A 69 -4.59 -10.62 -15.85
N LEU A 70 -3.86 -10.32 -14.77
CA LEU A 70 -3.25 -11.32 -13.90
C LEU A 70 -4.22 -11.82 -12.83
N ARG A 71 -4.13 -13.11 -12.50
CA ARG A 71 -4.87 -13.71 -11.38
C ARG A 71 -4.30 -13.17 -10.05
N ALA A 72 -5.18 -12.84 -9.11
CA ALA A 72 -4.74 -12.41 -7.79
C ALA A 72 -4.11 -13.58 -7.00
N CYS A 73 -3.17 -13.24 -6.11
CA CYS A 73 -2.63 -14.16 -5.12
C CYS A 73 -3.68 -14.47 -4.03
N SER A 74 -3.47 -15.56 -3.30
CA SER A 74 -4.35 -15.94 -2.19
C SER A 74 -4.30 -14.92 -1.05
N ARG A 75 -5.36 -14.88 -0.22
CA ARG A 75 -5.34 -14.07 1.01
C ARG A 75 -4.28 -14.57 1.98
N TYR A 76 -4.08 -15.89 2.00
CA TYR A 76 -3.06 -16.53 2.82
C TYR A 76 -1.64 -16.04 2.47
N ALA A 77 -1.33 -15.89 1.17
CA ALA A 77 -0.06 -15.35 0.70
C ALA A 77 0.24 -13.96 1.28
N ILE A 78 -0.76 -13.07 1.31
CA ILE A 78 -0.62 -11.73 1.88
C ILE A 78 -0.42 -11.78 3.40
N SER A 79 -1.17 -12.63 4.10
CA SER A 79 -0.99 -12.83 5.54
C SER A 79 0.42 -13.33 5.88
N TRP A 80 0.97 -14.18 5.03
CA TRP A 80 2.36 -14.62 5.16
C TRP A 80 3.35 -13.48 4.94
N LEU A 81 3.17 -12.65 3.89
CA LEU A 81 4.01 -11.48 3.65
C LEU A 81 4.04 -10.53 4.87
N LYS A 82 2.87 -10.27 5.45
CA LYS A 82 2.76 -9.44 6.67
C LYS A 82 3.52 -10.04 7.84
N ARG A 83 3.43 -11.36 8.04
CA ARG A 83 4.20 -12.07 9.08
C ARG A 83 5.71 -11.97 8.81
N ALA A 84 6.16 -12.25 7.58
CA ALA A 84 7.57 -12.20 7.21
C ALA A 84 8.19 -10.79 7.39
N ASN A 85 7.40 -9.75 7.12
CA ASN A 85 7.81 -8.36 7.30
C ASN A 85 7.80 -7.89 8.77
N ALA A 86 7.06 -8.55 9.66
CA ALA A 86 7.05 -8.22 11.08
C ALA A 86 8.36 -8.61 11.80
N PHE A 87 9.13 -9.51 11.20
CA PHE A 87 10.40 -9.99 11.73
C PHE A 87 11.57 -9.22 11.10
N ASP A 88 12.27 -8.44 11.92
CA ASP A 88 13.26 -7.44 11.50
C ASP A 88 14.47 -8.03 10.73
N LYS A 89 14.87 -9.28 11.00
CA LYS A 89 16.00 -9.90 10.28
C LYS A 89 15.59 -10.65 9.02
N THR A 90 14.32 -11.01 8.88
CA THR A 90 13.85 -11.87 7.79
C THR A 90 13.28 -11.07 6.63
N HIS A 91 12.78 -9.85 6.84
CA HIS A 91 12.17 -9.06 5.77
C HIS A 91 13.11 -8.85 4.56
N ARG A 92 14.41 -8.60 4.79
CA ARG A 92 15.40 -8.36 3.71
C ARG A 92 15.59 -9.55 2.77
N VAL A 93 15.28 -10.75 3.22
CA VAL A 93 15.46 -11.97 2.43
C VAL A 93 14.12 -12.49 1.94
N PHE A 94 13.20 -12.72 2.87
CA PHE A 94 11.97 -13.45 2.60
C PHE A 94 10.98 -12.61 1.81
N THR A 95 10.96 -11.29 2.01
CA THR A 95 10.08 -10.39 1.27
C THR A 95 10.40 -10.37 -0.23
N PRO A 96 11.68 -10.17 -0.67
CA PRO A 96 12.04 -10.32 -2.08
C PRO A 96 11.69 -11.69 -2.67
N ILE A 97 11.94 -12.78 -1.92
CA ILE A 97 11.69 -14.15 -2.40
C ILE A 97 10.20 -14.42 -2.57
N TRP A 98 9.37 -13.90 -1.67
CA TRP A 98 7.92 -13.95 -1.81
C TRP A 98 7.46 -13.25 -3.09
N PHE A 99 7.94 -12.03 -3.34
CA PHE A 99 7.59 -11.27 -4.54
C PHE A 99 8.04 -11.98 -5.82
N LEU A 100 9.25 -12.55 -5.83
CA LEU A 100 9.73 -13.36 -6.95
C LEU A 100 8.88 -14.59 -7.21
N THR A 101 8.42 -15.25 -6.15
CA THR A 101 7.56 -16.44 -6.28
C THR A 101 6.19 -16.08 -6.86
N ILE A 102 5.60 -14.96 -6.42
CA ILE A 102 4.35 -14.45 -6.97
C ILE A 102 4.52 -14.03 -8.44
N ALA A 103 5.60 -13.33 -8.77
CA ALA A 103 5.92 -12.92 -10.13
C ALA A 103 6.14 -14.14 -11.06
N ALA A 104 6.89 -15.14 -10.61
CA ALA A 104 7.14 -16.37 -11.35
C ALA A 104 5.86 -17.19 -11.60
N LYS A 105 4.89 -17.12 -10.69
CA LYS A 105 3.55 -17.71 -10.86
C LYS A 105 2.62 -16.86 -11.72
N HIS A 106 3.08 -15.74 -12.30
CA HIS A 106 2.28 -14.77 -13.04
C HIS A 106 1.02 -14.30 -12.28
N ARG A 107 1.18 -14.09 -10.96
CA ARG A 107 0.10 -13.59 -10.10
C ARG A 107 0.37 -12.16 -9.68
N ARG A 108 -0.70 -11.48 -9.31
CA ARG A 108 -0.66 -10.12 -8.75
C ARG A 108 -1.10 -10.08 -7.30
N VAL A 109 -0.76 -9.01 -6.63
CA VAL A 109 -1.22 -8.70 -5.27
C VAL A 109 -2.74 -8.45 -5.27
N LEU A 110 -3.38 -8.83 -4.15
CA LEU A 110 -4.79 -8.54 -3.90
C LEU A 110 -5.04 -7.03 -3.78
N HIS A 111 -6.13 -6.51 -4.38
CA HIS A 111 -6.43 -5.06 -4.32
C HIS A 111 -6.44 -4.48 -2.91
N PRO A 112 -7.06 -5.12 -1.88
CA PRO A 112 -7.05 -4.58 -0.52
C PRO A 112 -5.65 -4.52 0.11
N ALA A 113 -4.68 -5.25 -0.43
CA ALA A 113 -3.31 -5.30 0.04
C ALA A 113 -2.37 -4.34 -0.71
N LEU A 114 -2.82 -3.72 -1.81
CA LEU A 114 -2.00 -2.79 -2.60
C LEU A 114 -1.42 -1.64 -1.76
N PRO A 115 -2.19 -0.93 -0.91
CA PRO A 115 -1.62 0.16 -0.10
C PRO A 115 -0.52 -0.31 0.84
N TYR A 116 -0.68 -1.51 1.42
CA TYR A 116 0.34 -2.11 2.29
C TYR A 116 1.61 -2.44 1.49
N VAL A 117 1.47 -3.12 0.35
CA VAL A 117 2.62 -3.51 -0.49
C VAL A 117 3.35 -2.28 -1.05
N MET A 118 2.62 -1.27 -1.52
CA MET A 118 3.22 -0.02 -1.99
C MET A 118 3.85 0.79 -0.84
N GLY A 119 3.31 0.67 0.38
CA GLY A 119 3.91 1.26 1.57
C GLY A 119 5.26 0.64 1.95
N LEU A 120 5.53 -0.63 1.61
CA LEU A 120 6.82 -1.27 1.90
C LEU A 120 7.99 -0.52 1.27
N THR A 121 7.81 0.12 0.11
CA THR A 121 8.88 0.88 -0.54
C THR A 121 9.26 2.18 0.16
N MET A 122 8.43 2.68 1.08
CA MET A 122 8.76 3.89 1.86
C MET A 122 9.86 3.60 2.90
N GLY A 123 9.87 2.41 3.48
CA GLY A 123 10.92 1.96 4.41
C GLY A 123 12.03 1.15 3.73
N HIS A 124 11.72 0.51 2.60
CA HIS A 124 12.58 -0.46 1.93
C HIS A 124 12.59 -0.23 0.40
N SER A 125 13.23 0.85 -0.03
CA SER A 125 13.32 1.23 -1.45
C SER A 125 13.91 0.15 -2.35
N GLU A 126 14.79 -0.70 -1.80
CA GLU A 126 15.39 -1.86 -2.44
C GLU A 126 14.37 -2.93 -2.88
N LEU A 127 13.17 -2.92 -2.32
CA LEU A 127 12.09 -3.85 -2.68
C LEU A 127 11.35 -3.45 -3.96
N ALA A 128 11.51 -2.20 -4.42
CA ALA A 128 10.76 -1.69 -5.55
C ALA A 128 10.87 -2.55 -6.83
N PRO A 129 12.07 -3.04 -7.24
CA PRO A 129 12.19 -3.90 -8.41
C PRO A 129 11.41 -5.22 -8.28
N TYR A 130 11.26 -5.74 -7.06
CA TYR A 130 10.54 -6.98 -6.79
C TYR A 130 9.01 -6.76 -6.74
N ILE A 131 8.58 -5.59 -6.30
CA ILE A 131 7.15 -5.23 -6.17
C ILE A 131 6.51 -4.94 -7.53
N VAL A 132 7.20 -4.21 -8.42
CA VAL A 132 6.65 -3.75 -9.71
C VAL A 132 6.01 -4.90 -10.55
N PRO A 133 6.65 -6.07 -10.69
CA PRO A 133 6.07 -7.20 -11.43
C PRO A 133 4.73 -7.70 -10.88
N VAL A 134 4.47 -7.54 -9.58
CA VAL A 134 3.29 -8.13 -8.91
C VAL A 134 2.15 -7.15 -8.67
N LEU A 135 2.31 -5.87 -9.01
CA LEU A 135 1.30 -4.84 -8.76
C LEU A 135 0.03 -5.00 -9.61
N GLY A 136 0.14 -5.62 -10.80
CA GLY A 136 -0.94 -5.66 -11.78
C GLY A 136 -1.20 -4.30 -12.44
N ALA A 137 -2.22 -4.24 -13.30
CA ALA A 137 -2.51 -3.04 -14.09
C ALA A 137 -3.03 -1.89 -13.22
N ARG A 138 -3.86 -2.20 -12.21
CA ARG A 138 -4.41 -1.20 -11.28
C ARG A 138 -3.35 -0.65 -10.34
N GLY A 139 -2.44 -1.50 -9.87
CA GLY A 139 -1.35 -1.05 -9.01
C GLY A 139 -0.42 -0.08 -9.74
N ARG A 140 -0.09 -0.36 -10.99
CA ARG A 140 0.70 0.56 -11.85
C ARG A 140 -0.04 1.86 -12.14
N TRP A 141 -1.31 1.77 -12.51
CA TRP A 141 -2.18 2.95 -12.70
C TRP A 141 -2.22 3.85 -11.45
N LEU A 142 -2.24 3.25 -10.25
CA LEU A 142 -2.15 3.99 -8.98
C LEU A 142 -0.77 4.63 -8.78
N VAL A 143 0.30 3.88 -9.05
CA VAL A 143 1.68 4.40 -8.95
C VAL A 143 1.84 5.62 -9.84
N GLU A 144 1.48 5.56 -11.12
CA GLU A 144 1.57 6.66 -12.09
C GLU A 144 0.93 7.96 -11.60
N ARG A 145 -0.26 7.85 -10.98
CA ARG A 145 -1.07 8.99 -10.52
C ARG A 145 -0.72 9.49 -9.13
N SER A 146 0.13 8.76 -8.41
CA SER A 146 0.54 9.11 -7.05
C SER A 146 1.90 9.82 -7.01
N GLU A 147 2.00 10.86 -6.20
CA GLU A 147 3.28 11.54 -5.94
C GLU A 147 4.15 10.77 -4.93
N GLY A 148 3.53 10.04 -4.00
CA GLY A 148 4.20 9.34 -2.90
C GLY A 148 4.96 8.05 -3.28
N HIS A 149 4.91 7.61 -4.54
CA HIS A 149 5.50 6.34 -5.00
C HIS A 149 6.56 6.54 -6.10
N ALA A 150 7.34 7.62 -6.02
CA ALA A 150 8.41 7.92 -6.98
C ALA A 150 9.42 6.77 -7.16
N VAL A 151 9.74 6.04 -6.09
CA VAL A 151 10.65 4.87 -6.15
C VAL A 151 10.08 3.76 -7.04
N LEU A 152 8.77 3.49 -6.95
CA LEU A 152 8.10 2.51 -7.79
C LEU A 152 8.03 2.97 -9.26
N LYS A 153 7.82 4.26 -9.51
CA LYS A 153 7.89 4.85 -10.86
C LYS A 153 9.27 4.66 -11.48
N GLN A 154 10.33 4.93 -10.71
CA GLN A 154 11.71 4.75 -11.17
C GLN A 154 12.05 3.27 -11.41
N ALA A 155 11.60 2.37 -10.54
CA ALA A 155 11.80 0.94 -10.72
C ALA A 155 11.05 0.37 -11.94
N GLU A 156 9.91 0.94 -12.31
CA GLU A 156 9.20 0.56 -13.54
C GLU A 156 9.98 0.93 -14.80
N LEU A 157 10.79 1.99 -14.77
CA LEU A 157 11.69 2.35 -15.87
C LEU A 157 12.85 1.37 -16.03
N TRP A 158 13.14 0.55 -15.02
CA TRP A 158 14.19 -0.47 -15.08
C TRP A 158 13.71 -1.79 -15.71
N THR A 159 12.49 -1.87 -16.25
CA THR A 159 12.05 -3.06 -17.00
C THR A 159 12.78 -3.17 -18.35
N GLY A 160 13.51 -4.26 -18.58
CA GLY A 160 14.26 -4.54 -19.82
C GLY A 160 15.64 -5.16 -19.54
N ASP A 161 16.61 -5.00 -20.44
CA ASP A 161 18.00 -5.47 -20.27
C ASP A 161 18.74 -4.80 -19.09
N GLN A 162 18.17 -3.72 -18.54
CA GLN A 162 18.69 -3.02 -17.36
C GLN A 162 17.98 -3.43 -16.06
N ALA A 163 17.10 -4.43 -16.10
CA ALA A 163 16.48 -4.95 -14.89
C ALA A 163 17.57 -5.46 -13.95
N PRO A 164 17.60 -5.02 -12.68
CA PRO A 164 18.58 -5.54 -11.73
C PRO A 164 18.43 -7.06 -11.66
N LEU A 165 19.55 -7.77 -11.64
CA LEU A 165 19.57 -9.21 -11.43
C LEU A 165 18.89 -9.50 -10.08
N MET A 166 17.62 -9.90 -10.15
CA MET A 166 16.81 -10.21 -8.98
C MET A 166 17.24 -11.56 -8.42
N ARG A 167 18.38 -11.58 -7.73
CA ARG A 167 18.90 -12.74 -7.00
C ARG A 167 18.99 -12.36 -5.54
N PRO A 168 17.95 -12.62 -4.73
CA PRO A 168 18.06 -12.45 -3.30
C PRO A 168 19.16 -13.38 -2.79
N GLU A 169 20.02 -12.85 -1.93
CA GLU A 169 21.00 -13.67 -1.22
C GLU A 169 20.22 -14.72 -0.40
N ILE A 170 20.43 -16.01 -0.71
CA ILE A 170 19.80 -17.09 0.04
C ILE A 170 20.58 -17.21 1.36
N PRO A 171 19.98 -16.88 2.51
CA PRO A 171 20.68 -16.96 3.77
C PRO A 171 20.80 -18.40 4.21
N LYS A 172 21.90 -18.70 4.89
CA LYS A 172 22.14 -19.98 5.55
C LYS A 172 21.45 -20.00 6.92
N TYR A 173 20.13 -19.85 6.97
CA TYR A 173 19.37 -20.02 8.21
C TYR A 173 18.93 -21.49 8.37
N PRO A 174 19.07 -22.09 9.56
CA PRO A 174 18.72 -23.50 9.77
C PRO A 174 17.23 -23.80 9.51
N ASN A 175 16.35 -22.81 9.66
CA ASN A 175 14.90 -22.95 9.45
C ASN A 175 14.43 -22.36 8.12
N TRP A 176 15.36 -22.03 7.20
CA TRP A 176 15.02 -21.45 5.89
C TRP A 176 14.10 -22.37 5.06
N ILE A 177 14.40 -23.67 5.06
CA ILE A 177 13.67 -24.67 4.26
C ILE A 177 12.24 -24.79 4.76
N GLU A 178 12.04 -24.97 6.06
CA GLU A 178 10.70 -25.11 6.65
C GLU A 178 9.83 -23.85 6.44
N PHE A 179 10.43 -22.66 6.56
CA PHE A 179 9.72 -21.41 6.31
C PHE A 179 9.39 -21.21 4.83
N HIS A 180 10.28 -21.65 3.93
CA HIS A 180 10.05 -21.66 2.49
C HIS A 180 8.97 -22.68 2.09
N GLU A 181 8.97 -23.88 2.67
CA GLU A 181 7.96 -24.91 2.43
C GLU A 181 6.58 -24.43 2.85
N GLN A 182 6.43 -23.86 4.06
CA GLN A 182 5.16 -23.26 4.50
C GLN A 182 4.69 -22.10 3.61
N MET A 183 5.63 -21.31 3.09
CA MET A 183 5.33 -20.27 2.10
C MET A 183 4.80 -20.90 0.80
N MET A 184 5.45 -21.95 0.32
CA MET A 184 5.14 -22.60 -0.95
C MET A 184 3.82 -23.37 -0.89
N GLU A 185 3.53 -24.07 0.22
CA GLU A 185 2.24 -24.72 0.50
C GLU A 185 1.10 -23.71 0.46
N GLY A 186 1.23 -22.60 1.20
CA GLY A 186 0.26 -21.51 1.19
C GLY A 186 0.05 -20.81 -0.16
N LEU A 187 0.99 -20.99 -1.08
CA LEU A 187 0.95 -20.49 -2.46
C LEU A 187 0.52 -21.57 -3.47
N ALA A 188 0.43 -22.84 -3.08
CA ALA A 188 0.10 -23.97 -3.93
C ALA A 188 -1.41 -24.30 -3.88
N ASP A 189 -2.08 -24.05 -2.76
CA ASP A 189 -3.45 -24.51 -2.50
C ASP A 189 -4.59 -23.73 -3.21
N GLU A 190 -4.31 -22.83 -4.17
CA GLU A 190 -5.37 -22.03 -4.88
C GLU A 190 -5.06 -21.66 -6.34
#